data_AF-A0A7V6PZT9-F1
#
_entry.id   AF-A0A7V6PZT9-F1
#
_cell.length_a   1.000
_cell.length_b   1.000
_cell.length_c   1.000
_cell.angle_alpha   90.00
_cell.angle_beta   90.00
_cell.angle_gamma   90.00
#
_symmetry.space_group_name_H-M   'P 1'
#
loop_
_entity.id
_entity.type
_entity.pdbx_description
1 polymer ?
#
loop_
_entity_poly.entity_id
_entity_poly.type
_entity_poly.pdbx_seq_one_letter_code
_entity_poly.pdbx_strand_id
1 'polypeptide(L)' 'MDVNFRKCTFENWETDEHNEKLYKIDIRYCEKCEKMKRNNIGLLLYGPSGTGKSYLSFCGANRLLQNFVPVIAISII' A
#
# COMPACT_ATOMS: atom_id res chain seq x y z
N MET A 1 -17.35 -2.63 0.91
CA MET A 1 -15.98 -2.33 0.46
C MET A 1 -15.97 -2.52 -1.05
N ASP A 2 -15.52 -1.51 -1.79
CA ASP A 2 -15.54 -1.50 -3.26
C ASP A 2 -14.80 -2.74 -3.83
N VAL A 3 -15.35 -3.34 -4.88
CA VAL A 3 -14.76 -4.52 -5.53
C VAL A 3 -13.38 -4.19 -6.13
N ASN A 4 -13.22 -2.97 -6.63
CA ASN A 4 -11.94 -2.50 -7.18
C ASN A 4 -10.89 -2.37 -6.09
N PHE A 5 -11.27 -1.88 -4.91
CA PHE A 5 -10.37 -1.79 -3.75
C PHE A 5 -9.88 -3.17 -3.32
N ARG A 6 -10.75 -4.19 -3.27
CA ARG A 6 -10.37 -5.55 -2.86
C ARG A 6 -9.42 -6.24 -3.84
N LYS A 7 -9.43 -5.83 -5.11
CA LYS A 7 -8.54 -6.38 -6.15
C LYS A 7 -7.13 -5.78 -6.12
N CYS A 8 -6.93 -4.67 -5.42
CA CYS A 8 -5.61 -4.07 -5.23
C CYS A 8 -4.80 -4.93 -4.26
N THR A 9 -4.00 -5.86 -4.77
CA THR A 9 -3.11 -6.69 -3.94
C THR A 9 -1.71 -6.69 -4.52
N PHE A 10 -0.72 -6.98 -3.69
CA PHE A 10 0.66 -7.09 -4.15
C PHE A 10 0.84 -8.21 -5.20
N GLU A 11 0.00 -9.24 -5.14
CA GLU A 11 0.01 -10.35 -6.11
C GLU A 11 -0.49 -9.92 -7.49
N ASN A 12 -1.33 -8.88 -7.57
CA ASN A 12 -1.81 -8.29 -8.82
C ASN A 12 -0.97 -7.09 -9.29
N TRP A 13 0.12 -6.76 -8.56
CA TRP A 13 1.01 -5.66 -8.92
C TRP A 13 2.06 -6.14 -9.92
N GLU A 14 2.05 -5.55 -11.12
CA GLU A 14 3.09 -5.79 -12.12
C GLU A 14 4.37 -5.01 -11.76
N THR A 15 5.41 -5.73 -11.32
CA THR A 15 6.70 -5.12 -10.98
C THR A 15 7.57 -4.90 -12.20
N ASP A 16 8.11 -3.69 -12.35
CA ASP A 16 9.14 -3.32 -13.33
C ASP A 16 10.36 -2.72 -12.62
N GLU A 17 11.43 -2.43 -13.37
CA GLU A 17 12.68 -1.87 -12.84
C GLU A 17 12.49 -0.50 -12.15
N HIS A 18 11.46 0.25 -12.51
CA HIS A 18 11.18 1.58 -11.96
C HIS A 18 10.37 1.51 -10.66
N ASN A 19 9.51 0.52 -10.51
CA ASN A 19 8.54 0.41 -9.42
C ASN A 19 8.94 -0.62 -8.35
N GLU A 20 9.92 -1.49 -8.64
CA GLU A 20 10.36 -2.55 -7.73
C GLU A 20 10.78 -2.00 -6.34
N LYS A 21 11.47 -0.85 -6.34
CA LYS A 21 11.89 -0.20 -5.09
C LYS A 21 10.69 0.25 -4.24
N LEU A 22 9.66 0.81 -4.88
CA LEU A 22 8.43 1.24 -4.20
C LEU A 22 7.68 0.04 -3.63
N TYR A 23 7.54 -1.02 -4.42
CA TYR A 23 6.96 -2.29 -4.00
C TYR A 23 7.64 -2.85 -2.75
N LYS A 24 8.98 -2.94 -2.76
CA LYS A 24 9.77 -3.43 -1.61
C LYS A 24 9.61 -2.56 -0.36
N ILE A 25 9.56 -1.23 -0.52
CA ILE A 25 9.38 -0.31 0.61
C ILE A 25 8.00 -0.50 1.25
N ASP A 26 6.94 -0.60 0.45
CA ASP A 26 5.58 -0.71 0.96
C ASP A 26 5.33 -2.04 1.67
N ILE A 27 5.83 -3.16 1.12
CA ILE A 27 5.79 -4.47 1.81
C ILE A 27 6.52 -4.39 3.16
N ARG A 28 7.74 -3.84 3.17
CA ARG A 28 8.53 -3.75 4.39
C ARG A 28 7.88 -2.84 5.44
N TYR A 29 7.19 -1.80 5.00
CA TYR A 29 6.38 -0.94 5.86
C TYR A 29 5.24 -1.74 6.49
N CYS A 30 4.51 -2.51 5.69
CA CYS A 30 3.41 -3.36 6.16
C CYS A 30 3.87 -4.42 7.16
N GLU A 31 4.97 -5.12 6.89
CA GLU A 31 5.56 -6.12 7.80
C GLU A 31 5.97 -5.51 9.15
N LYS A 32 6.38 -4.25 9.14
CA LYS A 32 6.86 -3.53 10.33
C LYS A 32 5.85 -2.51 10.85
N CYS A 33 4.59 -2.61 10.47
CA CYS A 33 3.56 -1.60 10.74
C CYS A 33 3.49 -1.20 12.23
N GLU A 34 3.50 -2.17 13.14
CA GLU A 34 3.51 -1.92 14.60
C GLU A 34 4.73 -1.11 15.06
N LYS A 35 5.91 -1.38 14.49
CA LYS A 35 7.12 -0.60 14.78
C LYS A 35 7.04 0.80 14.15
N MET A 36 6.56 0.90 12.92
CA MET A 36 6.42 2.19 12.23
C MET A 36 5.45 3.11 12.97
N LYS A 37 4.30 2.57 13.39
CA LYS A 37 3.29 3.29 14.19
C LYS A 37 3.86 3.77 15.53
N ARG A 38 4.54 2.90 16.28
CA ARG A 38 5.18 3.28 17.57
C ARG A 38 6.22 4.40 17.40
N ASN A 39 6.91 4.43 16.27
CA ASN A 39 7.92 5.43 15.96
C ASN A 39 7.37 6.67 15.24
N ASN A 40 6.04 6.74 15.03
CA ASN A 40 5.39 7.81 14.28
C ASN A 40 5.93 7.99 12.84
N ILE A 41 6.22 6.89 12.17
CA ILE A 41 6.72 6.87 10.78
C ILE A 41 5.57 6.46 9.86
N GLY A 42 5.29 7.29 8.86
CA GLY A 42 4.35 7.01 7.77
C GLY A 42 5.05 6.90 6.41
N LEU A 43 4.30 6.51 5.39
CA LEU A 43 4.76 6.44 4.00
C LEU A 43 4.01 7.47 3.14
N LEU A 44 4.75 8.32 2.42
CA LEU A 44 4.20 9.27 1.46
C LEU A 44 4.54 8.81 0.03
N LEU A 45 3.53 8.44 -0.73
CA LEU A 45 3.65 8.09 -2.14
C LEU A 45 3.39 9.35 -2.99
N TYR A 46 4.41 9.86 -3.69
CA TYR A 46 4.28 11.06 -4.53
C TYR A 46 4.83 10.80 -5.94
N GLY A 47 4.29 11.51 -6.93
CA GLY A 47 4.71 11.41 -8.33
C GLY A 47 3.57 11.73 -9.31
N PRO A 48 3.87 11.72 -10.63
CA PRO A 48 2.92 12.07 -11.71
C PRO A 48 1.60 11.28 -11.65
N SER A 49 0.53 11.79 -12.24
CA SER A 49 -0.72 11.04 -12.34
C SER A 49 -0.54 9.71 -13.10
N GLY A 50 -1.34 8.70 -12.77
CA GLY A 50 -1.29 7.39 -13.44
C GLY A 50 -0.15 6.44 -13.02
N THR A 51 0.75 6.84 -12.10
CA THR A 51 1.89 6.00 -11.67
C THR A 51 1.58 4.94 -10.60
N GLY A 52 0.30 4.58 -10.41
CA GLY A 52 -0.08 3.50 -9.49
C GLY A 52 -0.02 3.82 -7.98
N LYS A 53 0.23 5.06 -7.56
CA LYS A 53 0.33 5.45 -6.13
C LYS A 53 -0.89 5.02 -5.29
N SER A 54 -2.10 5.35 -5.74
CA SER A 54 -3.33 4.99 -5.05
C SER A 54 -3.58 3.48 -5.05
N TYR A 55 -3.17 2.80 -6.13
CA TYR A 55 -3.27 1.35 -6.19
C TYR A 55 -2.33 0.71 -5.17
N LEU A 56 -1.08 1.19 -5.08
CA LEU A 56 -0.08 0.69 -4.13
C LEU A 56 -0.53 0.91 -2.68
N SER A 57 -1.07 2.09 -2.34
CA SER A 57 -1.59 2.33 -0.99
C SER A 57 -2.73 1.38 -0.61
N PHE A 58 -3.57 0.99 -1.58
CA PHE A 58 -4.60 -0.02 -1.37
C PHE A 58 -4.03 -1.43 -1.25
N CYS A 59 -2.96 -1.78 -1.98
CA CYS A 59 -2.22 -3.04 -1.77
C CYS A 59 -1.69 -3.14 -0.34
N GLY A 60 -1.03 -2.08 0.16
CA GLY A 60 -0.54 -2.02 1.53
C GLY A 60 -1.67 -2.15 2.55
N ALA A 61 -2.77 -1.43 2.35
CA ALA A 61 -3.96 -1.53 3.21
C ALA A 61 -4.55 -2.95 3.24
N ASN A 62 -4.68 -3.60 2.09
CA ASN A 62 -5.19 -4.97 2.00
C ASN A 62 -4.23 -5.99 2.65
N ARG A 63 -2.91 -5.80 2.52
CA ARG A 63 -1.93 -6.65 3.22
C ARG A 63 -2.03 -6.51 4.74
N LEU A 64 -2.24 -5.29 5.24
CA LEU A 64 -2.47 -5.07 6.67
C LEU A 64 -3.77 -5.74 7.15
N LEU A 65 -4.85 -5.65 6.37
CA LEU A 65 -6.10 -6.34 6.66
C LEU A 65 -5.95 -7.88 6.68
N GLN A 66 -5.17 -8.45 5.75
CA GLN A 66 -4.83 -9.88 5.76
C GLN A 66 -4.10 -10.30 7.04
N ASN A 67 -3.32 -9.39 7.63
CA ASN A 67 -2.62 -9.59 8.91
C ASN A 67 -3.47 -9.20 10.12
N PHE A 68 -4.80 -9.09 9.96
CA PHE A 68 -5.76 -8.71 11.01
C PHE A 68 -5.52 -7.33 11.64
N VAL A 69 -4.83 -6.43 10.93
CA VAL A 69 -4.66 -5.03 11.35
C VAL A 69 -5.81 -4.21 10.75
N PRO A 70 -6.63 -3.52 11.57
CA PRO A 70 -7.71 -2.70 11.05
C PRO A 70 -7.15 -1.46 10.34
N VAL A 71 -7.66 -1.17 9.15
CA VAL A 71 -7.24 -0.04 8.31
C VAL A 71 -8.45 0.79 7.89
N ILE A 72 -8.26 2.10 7.83
CA ILE A 72 -9.19 3.04 7.19
C ILE A 72 -8.57 3.47 5.87
N ALA A 73 -9.26 3.23 4.77
CA ALA A 73 -8.87 3.70 3.44
C ALA A 73 -9.96 4.63 2.91
N ILE A 74 -9.55 5.82 2.46
CA ILE A 74 -10.44 6.85 1.93
C ILE A 74 -9.98 7.16 0.52
N SER A 75 -10.89 7.06 -0.44
CA SER A 75 -10.69 7.57 -1.80
C SER A 75 -11.64 8.74 -1.98
N ILE A 76 -11.06 9.91 -2.24
CA ILE A 76 -11.82 11.14 -2.54
C ILE A 76 -11.64 11.35 -4.04
N ILE A 77 -12.76 11.38 -4.76
CA ILE A 77 -12.85 11.74 -6.17
C ILE A 77 -13.08 13.24 -6.25
#